data_AF-Q2LDK2-F1
#
_entry.id   AF-Q2LDK2-F1
#
_cell.length_a   1.000
_cell.length_b   1.000
_cell.length_c   1.000
_cell.angle_alpha   90.00
_cell.angle_beta   90.00
_cell.angle_gamma   90.00
#
_symmetry.space_group_name_H-M   'P 1'
#
loop_
_entity.id
_entity.type
_entity.pdbx_description
1 polymer ?
#
loop_
_entity_poly.entity_id
_entity_poly.type
_entity_poly.pdbx_seq_one_letter_code
_entity_poly.pdbx_strand_id
1 'polypeptide(L)' 'LVQRNVNVFKFIIPQIVKYSPDCIIIVVSNPVDILTYVTWKLSGLPKHRVIGSGCNLDSARFRYLMAE' A
#
# COMPACT_ATOMS: atom_id res chain seq x y z
N LEU A 1 -6.93 3.08 -14.88
CA LEU A 1 -5.72 3.27 -14.03
C LEU A 1 -5.53 2.13 -13.04
N VAL A 2 -6.55 1.79 -12.23
CA VAL A 2 -6.48 0.68 -11.26
C VAL A 2 -6.00 -0.63 -11.88
N GLN A 3 -6.60 -1.05 -13.00
CA GLN A 3 -6.22 -2.30 -13.70
C GLN A 3 -4.73 -2.35 -14.07
N ARG A 4 -4.16 -1.20 -14.50
CA ARG A 4 -2.74 -1.10 -14.87
C ARG A 4 -1.86 -1.30 -13.64
N ASN A 5 -2.19 -0.64 -12.53
CA ASN A 5 -1.43 -0.77 -11.29
C ASN A 5 -1.54 -2.18 -10.70
N VAL A 6 -2.71 -2.80 -10.77
CA VAL A 6 -2.90 -4.20 -10.36
C VAL A 6 -2.01 -5.14 -11.19
N ASN A 7 -1.94 -4.96 -12.50
CA ASN A 7 -1.08 -5.77 -13.35
C ASN A 7 0.39 -5.63 -12.98
N VAL A 8 0.85 -4.42 -12.67
CA VAL A 8 2.22 -4.18 -12.18
C VAL A 8 2.45 -4.89 -10.84
N PHE A 9 1.50 -4.78 -9.91
CA PHE A 9 1.61 -5.37 -8.56
C PHE A 9 1.65 -6.90 -8.59
N LYS A 10 0.97 -7.54 -9.55
CA LYS A 10 1.05 -9.00 -9.77
C LYS A 10 2.47 -9.50 -10.00
N PHE A 11 3.35 -8.67 -10.57
CA PHE A 11 4.75 -9.03 -10.78
C PHE A 11 5.65 -8.63 -9.60
N ILE A 12 5.40 -7.46 -9.00
CA ILE A 12 6.28 -6.91 -7.96
C ILE A 12 6.08 -7.59 -6.61
N ILE A 13 4.83 -7.73 -6.14
CA ILE A 13 4.55 -8.16 -4.76
C ILE A 13 5.07 -9.58 -4.47
N PRO A 14 4.88 -10.58 -5.35
CA PRO A 14 5.42 -11.93 -5.10
C PRO A 14 6.95 -11.95 -5.02
N GLN A 15 7.65 -11.09 -5.78
CA GLN A 15 9.11 -10.99 -5.72
C GLN A 15 9.58 -10.41 -4.39
N ILE A 16 8.88 -9.40 -3.85
CA ILE A 16 9.20 -8.83 -2.54
C ILE A 16 9.11 -9.91 -1.45
N VAL A 17 8.00 -10.65 -1.40
CA VAL A 17 7.79 -11.68 -0.37
C VAL A 17 8.77 -12.85 -0.54
N LYS A 18 9.15 -13.20 -1.78
CA LYS A 18 10.17 -14.23 -2.05
C LYS A 18 11.49 -13.91 -1.36
N TYR A 19 11.95 -12.66 -1.39
CA TYR A 19 13.24 -12.25 -0.81
C TYR A 19 13.13 -11.71 0.61
N SER A 20 11.94 -11.35 1.06
CA SER A 20 11.70 -10.78 2.39
C SER A 20 10.38 -11.31 2.96
N PRO A 21 10.31 -12.60 3.34
CA PRO A 21 9.08 -13.24 3.78
C PRO A 21 8.51 -12.64 5.07
N ASP A 22 9.35 -11.98 5.87
CA ASP A 22 8.96 -11.39 7.15
C ASP A 22 8.77 -9.87 7.14
N CYS A 23 8.82 -9.24 5.96
CA CYS A 23 8.70 -7.79 5.86
C CYS A 23 7.31 -7.25 6.25
N ILE A 24 7.28 -5.94 6.52
CA ILE A 24 6.06 -5.13 6.53
C ILE A 24 6.07 -4.33 5.23
N ILE A 25 4.95 -4.32 4.51
CA ILE A 25 4.78 -3.58 3.26
C ILE A 25 3.95 -2.32 3.53
N ILE A 26 4.51 -1.17 3.17
CA ILE A 26 3.81 0.12 3.18
C ILE A 26 3.45 0.52 1.74
N VAL A 27 2.16 0.58 1.43
CA VAL A 27 1.65 0.90 0.10
C VAL A 27 1.34 2.39 0.02
N VAL A 28 2.02 3.09 -0.89
CA VAL A 28 1.84 4.53 -1.14
C VAL A 28 1.16 4.79 -2.50
N SER A 29 1.19 3.80 -3.41
CA SER A 29 0.62 3.92 -4.75
C SER A 29 -0.90 4.10 -4.73
N ASN A 30 -1.43 4.93 -5.62
CA ASN A 30 -2.87 5.21 -5.70
C ASN A 30 -3.61 4.36 -6.74
N PRO A 31 -4.92 4.06 -6.52
CA PRO A 31 -5.69 4.39 -5.31
C PRO A 31 -5.30 3.49 -4.13
N VAL A 32 -4.88 4.12 -3.02
CA VAL A 32 -4.13 3.44 -1.95
C VAL A 32 -4.91 2.32 -1.28
N ASP A 33 -6.21 2.49 -1.04
CA ASP A 33 -7.01 1.46 -0.35
C ASP A 33 -7.14 0.18 -1.18
N ILE A 34 -7.42 0.34 -2.48
CA ILE A 34 -7.55 -0.79 -3.41
C ILE A 34 -6.19 -1.48 -3.58
N LEU A 35 -5.11 -0.71 -3.74
CA LEU A 35 -3.78 -1.29 -3.94
C LEU A 35 -3.23 -1.92 -2.65
N THR A 36 -3.62 -1.44 -1.47
CA THR A 36 -3.33 -2.09 -0.19
C THR A 36 -4.02 -3.46 -0.11
N TYR A 37 -5.31 -3.52 -0.50
CA TYR A 37 -6.04 -4.79 -0.56
C TYR A 37 -5.41 -5.77 -1.56
N VAL A 38 -5.07 -5.30 -2.75
CA VAL A 38 -4.40 -6.12 -3.79
C VAL A 38 -3.06 -6.62 -3.30
N THR A 39 -2.27 -5.78 -2.64
CA THR A 39 -0.99 -6.16 -2.03
C THR A 39 -1.19 -7.24 -0.98
N TRP A 40 -2.20 -7.11 -0.12
CA TRP A 40 -2.51 -8.12 0.88
C TRP A 40 -2.84 -9.47 0.24
N LYS A 41 -3.66 -9.47 -0.82
CA LYS A 41 -4.02 -10.71 -1.53
C LYS A 41 -2.85 -11.35 -2.28
N LEU A 42 -1.98 -10.55 -2.90
CA LEU A 42 -0.84 -11.05 -3.67
C LEU A 42 0.35 -11.49 -2.79
N SER A 43 0.52 -10.86 -1.63
CA SER A 43 1.65 -11.14 -0.73
C SER A 43 1.44 -12.39 0.12
N GLY A 44 0.18 -12.74 0.44
CA GLY A 44 -0.11 -13.82 1.39
C GLY A 44 0.30 -13.51 2.84
N LEU A 45 0.75 -12.29 3.12
CA LEU A 45 1.14 -11.86 4.46
C LEU A 45 -0.09 -11.70 5.36
N PRO A 46 0.06 -11.86 6.69
CA PRO A 46 -1.01 -11.53 7.62
C PRO A 46 -1.35 -10.04 7.54
N LYS A 47 -2.63 -9.71 7.73
CA LYS A 47 -3.18 -8.36 7.52
C LYS A 47 -2.42 -7.23 8.23
N HIS A 48 -1.82 -7.49 9.39
CA HIS A 48 -1.10 -6.49 10.18
C HIS A 48 0.27 -6.13 9.57
N ARG A 49 0.75 -6.86 8.54
CA ARG A 49 2.00 -6.60 7.84
C ARG A 49 1.81 -5.86 6.50
N VAL A 50 0.58 -5.46 6.16
CA VAL A 50 0.29 -4.71 4.93
C VAL A 50 -0.48 -3.45 5.29
N ILE A 51 0.16 -2.29 5.15
CA ILE A 51 -0.34 -1.00 5.60
C ILE A 51 -0.40 -0.05 4.42
N GLY A 52 -1.56 0.56 4.17
CA GLY A 52 -1.67 1.67 3.22
C GLY A 52 -1.28 2.98 3.88
N SER A 53 -0.69 3.91 3.13
CA SER A 53 -0.45 5.27 3.64
C SER A 53 -1.75 5.98 4.05
N GLY A 54 -2.87 5.59 3.43
CA GLY A 54 -4.21 6.10 3.72
C GLY A 54 -4.24 7.63 3.69
N CYS A 55 -4.98 8.20 4.62
CA CYS A 55 -5.16 9.65 4.75
C CYS A 55 -4.11 10.31 5.66
N ASN A 56 -2.94 9.70 5.89
CA ASN A 56 -1.92 10.27 6.77
C ASN A 56 -1.45 11.65 6.25
N LEU A 57 -1.14 11.73 4.95
CA LEU A 57 -0.75 12.98 4.30
C LEU A 57 -1.89 13.99 4.27
N ASP A 58 -3.13 13.55 4.01
CA ASP A 58 -4.29 14.44 3.97
C ASP A 58 -4.58 15.04 5.35
N SER A 59 -4.45 14.24 6.41
CA SER A 59 -4.58 14.72 7.79
C SER A 59 -3.46 15.70 8.16
N ALA A 60 -2.24 15.45 7.68
CA ALA A 60 -1.13 16.39 7.87
C ALA A 60 -1.39 17.73 7.17
N ARG A 61 -1.87 17.70 5.92
CA ARG A 61 -2.28 18.90 5.17
C ARG A 61 -3.42 19.65 5.83
N PHE A 62 -4.44 18.93 6.30
CA PHE A 62 -5.57 19.53 7.00
C PHE A 62 -5.13 20.24 8.29
N ARG A 63 -4.29 19.59 9.12
CA ARG A 63 -3.74 20.21 10.33
C ARG A 63 -2.87 21.42 10.04
N TYR A 64 -2.09 21.39 8.97
CA TYR A 64 -1.28 22.53 8.55
C TYR A 64 -2.16 23.75 8.22
N LEU A 65 -3.17 23.56 7.37
CA LEU A 65 -4.08 24.64 6.95
C LEU A 65 -4.96 25.18 8.10
N MET A 66 -5.24 24.36 9.12
CA MET A 66 -5.95 24.79 10.33
C MET A 66 -5.08 25.62 11.29
N ALA A 67 -3.75 25.52 11.18
CA ALA A 67 -2.79 26.20 12.03
C ALA A 67 -2.25 27.51 11.42
N GLU A 68 -2.45 27.71 10.11
CA GLU A 68 -2.34 29.02 9.45
C GLU A 68 -3.48 29.96 9.88
#